data_AF-A0A014MQ55-F1
#
_entry.id   AF-A0A014MQ55-F1
#
_cell.length_a   1.000
_cell.length_b   1.000
_cell.length_c   1.000
_cell.angle_alpha   90.00
_cell.angle_beta   90.00
_cell.angle_gamma   90.00
#
_symmetry.space_group_name_H-M   'P 1'
#
loop_
_entity.id
_entity.type
_entity.pdbx_description
1 polymer ?
#
loop_
_entity_poly.entity_id
_entity_poly.type
_entity_poly.pdbx_seq_one_letter_code
_entity_poly.pdbx_strand_id
1 'polypeptide(L)'
;MHVETRPAPEQDIDGLDRIHQGLASEGFRSLEHVVDGGYTNPDSTHHAAQRWGITLLGPVRTVPRASEGPGFAKEDFTVDWQNRTLTSPMG
;
A
#
# COMPACT_ATOMS: atom_id res chain seq x y z
N MET A 1 5.00 -21.32 10.71
CA MET A 1 3.67 -20.68 10.66
C MET A 1 3.77 -19.50 11.59
N HIS A 2 3.50 -18.30 11.09
CA HIS A 2 3.64 -17.06 11.84
C HIS A 2 2.24 -16.50 12.16
N VAL A 3 2.04 -16.01 13.39
CA VAL A 3 0.73 -15.51 13.86
C VAL A 3 0.94 -14.19 14.60
N GLU A 4 0.20 -13.17 14.19
CA GLU A 4 0.20 -11.84 14.79
C GLU A 4 -1.20 -11.51 15.31
N THR A 5 -1.30 -10.97 16.53
CA THR A 5 -2.56 -10.47 17.09
C THR A 5 -2.41 -9.01 17.43
N ARG A 6 -3.34 -8.18 16.94
CA ARG A 6 -3.25 -6.72 17.09
C ARG A 6 -4.52 -6.10 17.64
N PRO A 7 -4.40 -4.94 18.30
CA PRO A 7 -5.57 -4.14 18.66
C PRO A 7 -6.39 -3.81 17.41
N ALA A 8 -7.71 -3.97 17.50
CA ALA A 8 -8.63 -3.73 16.39
C ALA A 8 -8.51 -2.36 15.67
N PRO A 9 -8.09 -1.26 16.32
CA PRO A 9 -7.95 0.03 15.62
C PRO A 9 -6.79 0.10 14.63
N GLU A 10 -5.82 -0.81 14.73
CA GLU A 10 -4.68 -0.83 13.80
C GLU A 10 -5.12 -1.41 12.46
N GLN A 11 -4.68 -0.77 11.37
CA GLN A 11 -5.02 -1.26 10.05
C GLN A 11 -4.18 -2.49 9.72
N ASP A 12 -4.81 -3.48 9.09
CA ASP A 12 -4.14 -4.70 8.64
C ASP A 12 -2.86 -4.41 7.84
N ILE A 13 -2.90 -3.40 6.97
CA ILE A 13 -1.77 -2.96 6.15
C ILE A 13 -0.52 -2.55 6.97
N ASP A 14 -0.72 -2.03 8.18
CA ASP A 14 0.39 -1.63 9.07
C ASP A 14 1.13 -2.85 9.66
N GLY A 15 0.53 -4.04 9.55
CA GLY A 15 1.11 -5.30 10.01
C GLY A 15 2.11 -5.95 9.06
N LEU A 16 2.16 -5.55 7.78
CA LEU A 16 2.93 -6.26 6.75
C LEU A 16 4.42 -6.37 7.07
N ASP A 17 5.04 -5.26 7.48
CA ASP A 17 6.47 -5.25 7.79
C ASP A 17 6.81 -6.17 8.96
N ARG A 18 5.94 -6.23 9.97
CA ARG A 18 6.13 -7.11 11.12
C ARG A 18 5.98 -8.57 10.73
N ILE A 19 4.99 -8.89 9.89
CA ILE A 19 4.82 -10.24 9.34
C ILE A 19 6.06 -10.66 8.53
N HIS A 20 6.56 -9.79 7.65
CA HIS A 20 7.76 -10.07 6.84
C HIS A 20 9.01 -10.21 7.70
N GLN A 21 9.18 -9.36 8.71
CA GLN A 21 10.27 -9.46 9.67
C GLN A 21 10.21 -10.76 10.47
N GLY A 22 9.03 -11.13 10.98
CA GLY A 22 8.79 -12.35 11.74
C GLY A 22 9.14 -13.59 10.93
N LEU A 23 8.62 -13.69 9.71
CA LEU A 23 8.94 -14.77 8.78
C LEU A 23 10.45 -14.86 8.49
N ALA A 24 11.10 -13.72 8.21
CA ALA A 24 12.54 -13.68 7.97
C ALA A 24 13.34 -14.13 9.20
N SER A 25 12.91 -13.77 10.40
CA SER A 25 13.55 -14.19 11.65
C SER A 25 13.41 -15.68 11.92
N GLU A 26 12.32 -16.29 11.47
CA GLU A 26 12.08 -17.74 11.49
C GLU A 26 12.83 -18.48 10.35
N GLY A 27 13.57 -17.75 9.50
CA GLY A 27 14.32 -18.30 8.37
C GLY A 27 13.51 -18.51 7.11
N PHE A 28 12.25 -18.08 7.07
CA PHE A 28 11.40 -18.14 5.89
C PHE A 28 11.63 -16.93 4.99
N ARG A 29 11.84 -17.18 3.70
CA ARG A 29 11.89 -16.14 2.67
C ARG A 29 10.79 -16.39 1.66
N SER A 30 9.68 -15.68 1.82
CA SER A 30 8.61 -15.68 0.83
C SER A 30 9.10 -14.95 -0.42
N LEU A 31 8.88 -15.51 -1.60
CA LEU A 31 9.04 -14.77 -2.87
C LEU A 31 7.75 -14.02 -3.20
N GLU A 32 6.61 -14.55 -2.74
CA GLU A 32 5.28 -13.99 -2.92
C GLU A 32 4.49 -14.07 -1.61
N HIS A 33 3.68 -13.04 -1.33
CA HIS A 33 2.77 -13.00 -0.19
C HIS A 33 1.35 -12.73 -0.70
N VAL A 34 0.51 -13.76 -0.66
CA VAL A 34 -0.91 -13.64 -1.07
C VAL A 34 -1.72 -13.10 0.10
N VAL A 35 -2.41 -11.98 -0.11
CA VAL A 35 -3.14 -11.26 0.93
C VAL A 35 -4.51 -10.79 0.42
N ASP A 36 -5.42 -10.52 1.36
CA ASP A 36 -6.67 -9.85 1.02
C ASP A 36 -6.48 -8.33 0.85
N GLY A 37 -7.56 -7.63 0.46
CA GLY A 37 -7.53 -6.19 0.20
C GLY A 37 -7.16 -5.35 1.42
N GLY A 38 -7.39 -5.84 2.65
CA GLY A 38 -6.87 -5.35 3.94
C GLY A 38 -5.45 -4.83 3.90
N TYR A 39 -4.59 -5.60 3.24
CA TYR A 39 -3.15 -5.42 3.27
C TYR A 39 -2.59 -4.74 2.02
N THR A 40 -3.41 -4.51 0.99
CA THR A 40 -2.90 -4.11 -0.33
C THR A 40 -3.31 -2.68 -0.70
N ASN A 41 -2.31 -1.83 -0.89
CA ASN A 41 -2.41 -0.56 -1.61
C ASN A 41 -1.13 -0.36 -2.47
N PRO A 42 -1.07 0.67 -3.33
CA PRO A 42 0.13 0.90 -4.16
C PRO A 42 1.43 1.05 -3.36
N ASP A 43 1.36 1.73 -2.21
CA ASP A 43 2.52 1.99 -1.36
C ASP A 43 3.04 0.71 -0.69
N SER A 44 2.16 -0.14 -0.15
CA SER A 44 2.54 -1.40 0.49
C SER A 44 3.09 -2.41 -0.52
N THR A 45 2.52 -2.47 -1.72
CA THR A 45 3.06 -3.29 -2.82
C THR A 45 4.46 -2.85 -3.21
N HIS A 46 4.67 -1.55 -3.38
CA HIS A 46 6.01 -1.02 -3.70
C HIS A 46 7.00 -1.25 -2.55
N HIS A 47 6.58 -1.00 -1.32
CA HIS A 47 7.40 -1.16 -0.12
C HIS A 47 7.85 -2.63 0.06
N ALA A 48 6.92 -3.59 -0.04
CA ALA A 48 7.23 -5.01 0.09
C ALA A 48 8.28 -5.48 -0.94
N ALA A 49 8.15 -5.03 -2.19
CA ALA A 49 9.09 -5.36 -3.24
C ALA A 49 10.48 -4.76 -2.97
N GLN A 50 10.54 -3.48 -2.60
CA GLN A 50 11.82 -2.76 -2.43
C GLN A 50 12.56 -3.14 -1.14
N ARG A 51 11.82 -3.28 -0.03
CA ARG A 51 12.41 -3.52 1.30
C ARG A 51 12.69 -4.99 1.55
N TRP A 52 11.75 -5.86 1.15
CA TRP A 52 11.77 -7.27 1.51
C TRP A 52 12.03 -8.20 0.31
N GLY A 53 11.97 -7.69 -0.91
CA GLY A 53 12.07 -8.50 -2.13
C GLY A 53 10.88 -9.46 -2.28
N ILE A 54 9.72 -9.08 -1.74
CA ILE A 54 8.49 -9.88 -1.72
C ILE A 54 7.49 -9.28 -2.69
N THR A 55 6.95 -10.11 -3.58
CA THR A 55 5.79 -9.73 -4.41
C THR A 55 4.52 -9.83 -3.58
N LEU A 56 3.83 -8.71 -3.35
CA LEU A 56 2.52 -8.71 -2.68
C LEU A 56 1.42 -8.99 -3.71
N LEU A 57 0.67 -10.08 -3.52
CA LEU A 57 -0.38 -10.52 -4.43
C LEU A 57 -1.74 -10.40 -3.74
N GLY A 58 -2.58 -9.48 -4.19
CA GLY A 58 -3.90 -9.26 -3.60
C GLY A 58 -4.69 -8.22 -4.36
N PRO A 59 -6.00 -8.11 -4.12
CA PRO A 59 -6.80 -7.05 -4.73
C PRO A 59 -6.35 -5.69 -4.18
N VAL A 60 -5.90 -4.79 -5.06
CA VAL A 60 -5.57 -3.42 -4.67
C VAL A 60 -6.87 -2.69 -4.31
N ARG A 61 -6.95 -2.11 -3.11
CA ARG A 61 -8.12 -1.34 -2.69
C ARG A 61 -8.41 -0.23 -3.69
N THR A 62 -9.63 -0.21 -4.22
CA THR A 62 -10.12 0.92 -5.01
C THR A 62 -10.31 2.10 -4.07
N VAL A 63 -9.72 3.25 -4.39
CA VAL A 63 -9.99 4.48 -3.64
C VAL A 63 -11.47 4.85 -3.81
N PRO A 64 -12.14 5.42 -2.79
CA PRO A 64 -13.46 5.99 -2.98
C PRO A 64 -13.39 7.00 -4.13
N ARG A 65 -14.16 6.77 -5.20
CA ARG A 65 -14.30 7.77 -6.26
C ARG A 65 -14.96 8.99 -5.64
N ALA A 66 -14.45 10.19 -5.94
CA ALA A 66 -15.16 11.42 -5.58
C ALA A 66 -16.61 11.28 -6.07
N SER A 67 -17.59 11.44 -5.18
CA SER A 67 -18.99 11.47 -5.57
C SER A 67 -19.16 12.53 -6.66
N GLU A 68 -20.11 12.34 -7.59
CA GLU A 68 -20.41 13.22 -8.73
C GLU A 68 -20.86 14.64 -8.29
N GLY A 69 -19.98 15.35 -7.60
CA GLY A 69 -20.08 16.73 -7.17
C GLY A 69 -18.87 17.51 -7.68
N PRO A 70 -18.82 18.83 -7.47
CA PRO A 70 -17.86 19.74 -8.12
C PRO A 70 -16.42 19.66 -7.59
N GLY A 71 -15.98 18.51 -7.09
CA GLY A 71 -14.63 18.29 -6.57
C GLY A 71 -13.64 17.88 -7.66
N PHE A 72 -12.38 18.24 -7.49
CA PHE A 72 -11.29 17.80 -8.36
C PHE A 72 -10.91 16.35 -8.05
N ALA A 73 -10.79 15.54 -9.10
CA ALA A 73 -10.21 14.21 -9.05
C ALA A 73 -8.68 14.29 -9.08
N LYS A 74 -7.98 13.18 -8.75
CA LYS A 74 -6.51 13.16 -8.77
C LYS A 74 -5.96 13.45 -10.17
N GLU A 75 -6.70 13.03 -11.19
CA GLU A 75 -6.39 13.16 -12.59
C GLU A 75 -6.45 14.62 -13.08
N ASP A 76 -7.12 15.50 -12.33
CA ASP A 76 -7.21 16.92 -12.69
C ASP A 76 -5.91 17.69 -12.36
N PHE A 77 -5.03 17.14 -11.51
CA PHE A 77 -3.78 17.78 -11.11
C PHE A 77 -2.64 17.48 -12.08
N THR A 78 -1.83 18.50 -12.38
CA THR A 78 -0.61 18.34 -13.20
C THR A 78 0.60 18.17 -12.30
N VAL A 79 1.36 17.08 -12.49
CA VAL A 79 2.59 16.80 -11.74
C VAL A 79 3.81 17.21 -12.55
N ASP A 80 4.62 18.11 -12.00
CA ASP A 80 5.98 18.38 -12.47
C ASP A 80 6.98 17.59 -11.61
N TRP A 81 7.44 16.47 -12.14
CA TRP A 81 8.39 15.60 -11.46
C TRP A 81 9.78 16.21 -11.30
N GLN A 82 10.21 17.10 -12.21
CA GLN A 82 11.54 17.71 -12.17
C GLN A 82 11.62 18.77 -11.08
N ASN A 83 10.59 19.62 -10.99
CA ASN A 83 10.51 20.68 -9.98
C ASN A 83 9.83 20.22 -8.67
N ARG A 84 9.33 18.97 -8.64
CA ARG A 84 8.58 18.38 -7.51
C ARG A 84 7.36 19.20 -7.11
N THR A 85 6.64 19.71 -8.11
CA THR A 85 5.48 20.58 -7.92
C THR A 85 4.21 19.87 -8.38
N LEU A 86 3.10 20.14 -7.68
CA LEU A 86 1.76 19.72 -8.06
C LEU A 86 0.90 20.96 -8.29
N THR A 87 0.40 21.13 -9.51
CA THR A 87 -0.44 22.28 -9.88
C THR A 87 -1.91 21.88 -9.87
N SER A 88 -2.75 22.68 -9.21
CA SER A 88 -4.20 22.47 -9.20
C SER A 88 -4.84 22.91 -10.53
N PRO A 89 -6.03 22.41 -10.88
CA PRO A 89 -6.77 22.86 -12.06
C PRO A 89 -7.02 24.37 -12.12
N MET A 90 -6.98 25.05 -10.97
CA MET A 90 -7.22 26.49 -10.85
C MET A 90 -5.93 27.32 -10.79
N GLY A 91 -4.77 26.69 -11.02
CA GLY A 91 -3.45 27.29 -10.81
C GLY A 91 -2.91 27.06 -9.42
#